data_AF-A0A533Y0E6-F1
#
_entry.id   AF-A0A533Y0E6-F1
#
_cell.length_a   1.000
_cell.length_b   1.000
_cell.length_c   1.000
_cell.angle_alpha   90.00
_cell.angle_beta   90.00
_cell.angle_gamma   90.00
#
_symmetry.space_group_name_H-M   'P 1'
#
loop_
_entity.id
_entity.type
_entity.pdbx_description
1 polymer ?
#
loop_
_entity_poly.entity_id
_entity_poly.type
_entity_poly.pdbx_seq_one_letter_code
_entity_poly.pdbx_strand_id
1 'polypeptide(L)'
;MTRPETYHLKDVQLQGVATHIQALPPTFMSKFGTMCYGAYTFTLGDETGSIVVEVPSMCGRSQEAVTIIAEDQKVSVAVRIEAPGYYTGSGIAPPGEVKSTTRAIALREPIVQDR
;
A
#
# COMPACT_ATOMS: atom_id res chain seq x y z
N MET A 1 17.29 7.31 -0.25
CA MET A 1 16.44 8.48 0.10
C MET A 1 16.90 9.07 1.42
N THR A 2 17.39 10.31 1.45
CA THR A 2 18.02 10.89 2.67
C THR A 2 17.08 11.65 3.61
N ARG A 3 15.79 11.85 3.26
CA ARG A 3 14.82 12.66 4.06
C ARG A 3 13.35 12.22 3.88
N PRO A 4 12.95 11.01 4.30
CA PRO A 4 11.61 10.47 4.08
C PRO A 4 10.49 11.36 4.68
N GLU A 5 10.77 12.09 5.75
CA GLU A 5 9.84 13.01 6.41
C GLU A 5 9.31 14.11 5.48
N THR A 6 10.09 14.53 4.48
CA THR A 6 9.67 15.56 3.50
C THR A 6 8.61 15.06 2.52
N TYR A 7 8.39 13.75 2.47
CA TYR A 7 7.38 13.09 1.65
C TYR A 7 6.23 12.54 2.48
N HIS A 8 6.22 12.72 3.80
CA HIS A 8 5.11 12.28 4.64
C HIS A 8 3.77 12.88 4.17
N LEU A 9 2.77 12.01 3.98
CA LEU A 9 1.44 12.30 3.44
C LEU A 9 1.40 12.88 2.02
N LYS A 10 2.51 12.83 1.28
CA LYS A 10 2.50 13.19 -0.15
C LYS A 10 1.98 12.02 -0.98
N ASP A 11 1.11 12.37 -1.91
CA ASP A 11 0.63 11.48 -2.95
C ASP A 11 1.62 11.54 -4.12
N VAL A 12 2.17 10.40 -4.50
CA VAL A 12 3.17 10.26 -5.56
C VAL A 12 2.87 9.06 -6.44
N GLN A 13 3.36 9.08 -7.68
CA GLN A 13 3.35 7.91 -8.56
C GLN A 13 4.70 7.20 -8.43
N LEU A 14 4.67 5.91 -8.13
CA LEU A 14 5.85 5.05 -8.14
C LEU A 14 5.78 4.06 -9.32
N GLN A 15 6.94 3.62 -9.78
CA GLN A 15 7.09 2.63 -10.83
C GLN A 15 8.29 1.75 -10.51
N GLY A 16 8.17 0.45 -10.78
CA GLY A 16 9.25 -0.50 -10.49
C GLY A 16 8.81 -1.94 -10.75
N VAL A 17 9.61 -2.87 -10.24
CA VAL A 17 9.33 -4.31 -10.28
C VAL A 17 8.74 -4.74 -8.94
N ALA A 18 7.61 -5.44 -8.98
CA ALA A 18 6.96 -5.97 -7.79
C ALA A 18 7.58 -7.32 -7.38
N THR A 19 7.96 -7.42 -6.11
CA THR A 19 8.48 -8.64 -5.49
C THR A 19 7.87 -8.86 -4.11
N HIS A 20 8.01 -10.06 -3.54
CA HIS A 20 7.60 -10.38 -2.17
C HIS A 20 6.11 -10.08 -1.91
N ILE A 21 5.24 -10.54 -2.81
CA ILE A 21 3.81 -10.31 -2.76
C ILE A 21 3.19 -11.20 -1.68
N GLN A 22 2.46 -10.58 -0.76
CA GLN A 22 1.76 -11.26 0.32
C GLN A 22 0.28 -10.87 0.33
N ALA A 23 -0.57 -11.80 -0.10
CA ALA A 23 -2.02 -11.65 0.03
C ALA A 23 -2.44 -11.67 1.50
N LEU A 24 -3.32 -10.75 1.87
CA LEU A 24 -3.91 -10.67 3.21
C LEU A 24 -5.30 -11.31 3.22
N PRO A 25 -5.72 -11.95 4.33
CA PRO A 25 -7.02 -12.57 4.43
C PRO A 25 -8.15 -11.52 4.32
N PRO A 26 -9.31 -11.90 3.76
CA PRO A 26 -10.48 -11.03 3.73
C PRO A 26 -10.86 -10.55 5.14
N THR A 27 -11.32 -9.31 5.24
CA THR A 27 -11.71 -8.70 6.52
C THR A 27 -13.17 -8.31 6.49
N PHE A 28 -13.92 -8.67 7.53
CA PHE A 28 -15.32 -8.23 7.69
C PHE A 28 -15.36 -6.82 8.31
N MET A 29 -15.95 -5.86 7.61
CA MET A 29 -16.16 -4.51 8.14
C MET A 29 -17.56 -4.39 8.76
N SER A 30 -17.63 -4.60 10.07
CA SER A 30 -18.89 -4.60 10.85
C SER A 30 -19.72 -3.33 10.66
N LYS A 31 -19.08 -2.16 10.51
CA LYS A 31 -19.77 -0.88 10.29
C LYS A 31 -20.65 -0.88 9.03
N PHE A 32 -20.26 -1.62 8.00
CA PHE A 32 -20.96 -1.67 6.71
C PHE A 32 -21.59 -3.05 6.45
N GLY A 33 -21.48 -3.98 7.40
CA GLY A 33 -22.03 -5.34 7.27
C GLY A 33 -21.54 -6.08 6.02
N THR A 34 -20.31 -5.82 5.56
CA THR A 34 -19.80 -6.34 4.29
C THR A 34 -18.39 -6.90 4.43
N MET A 35 -18.07 -7.87 3.58
CA MET A 35 -16.72 -8.40 3.44
C MET A 35 -15.89 -7.48 2.53
N CYS A 36 -14.64 -7.28 2.91
CA CYS A 36 -13.66 -6.55 2.13
C CYS A 36 -12.54 -7.50 1.72
N TYR A 37 -12.21 -7.50 0.43
CA TYR A 37 -11.30 -8.46 -0.18
C TYR A 37 -10.09 -7.77 -0.80
N GLY A 38 -9.03 -8.55 -1.01
CA GLY A 38 -7.92 -8.18 -1.87
C GLY A 38 -6.96 -7.14 -1.30
N ALA A 39 -6.85 -7.05 0.03
CA ALA A 39 -5.67 -6.43 0.61
C ALA A 39 -4.45 -7.32 0.37
N TYR A 40 -3.31 -6.71 0.08
CA TYR A 40 -2.03 -7.38 -0.03
C TYR A 40 -0.89 -6.39 0.16
N THR A 41 0.30 -6.89 0.44
CA THR A 41 1.53 -6.10 0.45
C THR A 41 2.48 -6.61 -0.63
N PHE A 42 3.37 -5.74 -1.10
CA PHE A 42 4.47 -6.13 -1.98
C PHE A 42 5.64 -5.14 -1.83
N THR A 43 6.83 -5.56 -2.22
CA THR A 43 8.00 -4.70 -2.35
C THR A 43 8.07 -4.19 -3.78
N LEU A 44 8.13 -2.88 -3.96
CA LEU A 44 8.37 -2.26 -5.26
C LEU A 44 9.83 -1.80 -5.31
N GLY A 45 10.60 -2.32 -6.25
CA GLY A 45 12.00 -1.96 -6.45
C GLY A 45 12.27 -1.31 -7.81
N ASP A 46 13.14 -0.30 -7.82
CA ASP A 46 13.73 0.29 -9.02
C ASP A 46 15.27 0.41 -8.86
N GLU A 47 15.94 1.10 -9.78
CA GLU A 47 17.39 1.32 -9.70
C GLU A 47 17.83 2.21 -8.52
N THR A 48 16.90 2.91 -7.87
CA THR A 48 17.16 3.86 -6.78
C THR A 48 16.94 3.27 -5.39
N GLY A 49 16.19 2.18 -5.29
CA GLY A 49 15.95 1.45 -4.05
C GLY A 49 14.65 0.66 -4.09
N SER A 50 14.15 0.32 -2.91
CA SER A 50 12.89 -0.40 -2.76
C SER A 50 12.03 0.16 -1.63
N ILE A 51 10.72 -0.04 -1.73
CA ILE A 51 9.74 0.36 -0.73
C ILE A 51 8.63 -0.68 -0.61
N VAL A 52 8.14 -0.89 0.60
CA VAL A 52 6.97 -1.73 0.84
C VAL A 52 5.70 -0.93 0.53
N VAL A 53 4.87 -1.49 -0.34
CA VAL A 53 3.57 -0.96 -0.73
C VAL A 53 2.48 -1.81 -0.08
N GLU A 54 1.55 -1.15 0.61
CA GLU A 54 0.35 -1.74 1.18
C GLU A 54 -0.85 -1.39 0.29
N VAL A 55 -1.55 -2.41 -0.22
CA VAL A 55 -2.77 -2.25 -1.00
C VAL A 55 -3.97 -2.54 -0.10
N PRO A 56 -4.87 -1.57 0.16
CA PRO A 56 -6.01 -1.75 1.05
C PRO A 56 -7.11 -2.60 0.40
N SER A 57 -7.89 -3.29 1.24
CA SER A 57 -9.03 -4.09 0.80
C SER A 57 -10.11 -3.22 0.14
N MET A 58 -10.82 -3.81 -0.83
CA MET A 58 -12.05 -3.24 -1.40
C MET A 58 -13.28 -3.90 -0.79
N CYS A 59 -14.18 -3.08 -0.26
CA CYS A 59 -15.46 -3.52 0.30
C CYS A 59 -16.57 -3.48 -0.75
N GLY A 60 -17.54 -4.40 -0.64
CA GLY A 60 -18.71 -4.43 -1.53
C GLY A 60 -18.44 -4.95 -2.95
N ARG A 61 -17.27 -5.55 -3.20
CA ARG A 61 -16.95 -6.31 -4.42
C ARG A 61 -16.85 -7.81 -4.11
N SER A 62 -17.10 -8.67 -5.09
CA SER A 62 -16.79 -10.09 -4.97
C SER A 62 -15.28 -10.31 -4.93
N GLN A 63 -14.85 -11.40 -4.30
CA GLN A 63 -13.43 -11.76 -4.21
C GLN A 63 -12.78 -11.91 -5.59
N GLU A 64 -13.52 -12.45 -6.57
CA GLU A 64 -13.05 -12.69 -7.95
C GLU A 64 -12.82 -11.39 -8.73
N ALA A 65 -13.45 -10.29 -8.31
CA ALA A 65 -13.30 -9.00 -8.95
C ALA A 65 -12.03 -8.24 -8.52
N VAL A 66 -11.29 -8.75 -7.52
CA VAL A 66 -10.05 -8.12 -7.06
C VAL A 66 -8.84 -8.78 -7.71
N THR A 67 -8.02 -7.97 -8.37
CA THR A 67 -6.80 -8.44 -9.04
C THR A 67 -5.60 -8.24 -8.14
N ILE A 68 -4.86 -9.32 -7.86
CA ILE A 68 -3.55 -9.27 -7.22
C ILE A 68 -2.50 -9.37 -8.33
N ILE A 69 -1.52 -8.47 -8.30
CA ILE A 69 -0.37 -8.51 -9.21
C ILE A 69 0.46 -9.80 -9.00
N ALA A 70 1.27 -10.16 -9.99
CA ALA A 70 2.19 -11.30 -9.91
C ALA A 70 3.62 -10.84 -9.66
N GLU A 71 4.46 -11.77 -9.19
CA GLU A 71 5.90 -11.54 -8.98
C GLU A 71 6.58 -11.14 -10.29
N ASP A 72 7.65 -10.35 -10.17
CA ASP A 72 8.51 -9.87 -11.27
C ASP A 72 7.79 -9.02 -12.33
N GLN A 73 6.56 -8.58 -12.06
CA GLN A 73 5.84 -7.67 -12.95
C GLN A 73 6.33 -6.23 -12.80
N LYS A 74 6.43 -5.52 -13.93
CA LYS A 74 6.56 -4.07 -13.93
C LYS A 74 5.23 -3.44 -13.57
N VAL A 75 5.22 -2.64 -12.52
CA VAL A 75 4.01 -2.07 -11.95
C VAL A 75 4.18 -0.57 -11.79
N SER A 76 3.10 0.17 -12.04
CA SER A 76 2.97 1.58 -11.68
C SER A 76 1.82 1.75 -10.69
N VAL A 77 2.07 2.43 -9.58
CA VAL A 77 1.12 2.57 -8.48
C VAL A 77 1.12 4.00 -7.94
N ALA A 78 -0.07 4.57 -7.74
CA ALA A 78 -0.22 5.83 -7.01
C ALA A 78 -0.32 5.53 -5.52
N VAL A 79 0.53 6.16 -4.73
CA VAL A 79 0.65 5.88 -3.31
C VAL A 79 0.69 7.16 -2.49
N ARG A 80 0.29 7.05 -1.22
CA ARG A 80 0.61 8.01 -0.17
C ARG A 80 1.82 7.51 0.61
N ILE A 81 2.85 8.32 0.70
CA ILE A 81 4.04 7.97 1.50
C ILE A 81 3.78 8.26 2.97
N GLU A 82 3.99 7.26 3.80
CA GLU A 82 4.01 7.37 5.25
C GLU A 82 5.44 7.20 5.74
N ALA A 83 6.11 8.33 5.98
CA ALA A 83 7.43 8.33 6.60
C ALA A 83 7.40 7.71 8.01
N PRO A 84 8.55 7.23 8.54
CA PRO A 84 8.70 6.86 9.93
C PRO A 84 8.44 8.05 10.86
N GLY A 85 7.94 7.80 12.07
CA GLY A 85 7.67 8.84 13.05
C GLY A 85 6.37 8.65 13.82
N TYR A 86 6.07 9.63 14.67
CA TYR A 86 4.85 9.69 15.46
C TYR A 86 3.79 10.50 14.71
N TYR A 87 2.75 9.83 14.22
CA TYR A 87 1.67 10.49 13.49
C TYR A 87 0.32 10.10 14.10
N THR A 88 -0.44 11.10 14.51
CA THR A 88 -1.73 10.94 15.18
C THR A 88 -2.83 11.11 14.13
N GLY A 89 -3.70 10.11 13.95
CA GLY A 89 -4.72 10.11 12.90
C GLY A 89 -5.67 11.31 13.02
N SER A 90 -5.71 12.18 12.01
CA SER A 90 -6.39 13.51 12.01
C SER A 90 -5.82 14.57 12.97
N GLY A 91 -4.64 14.35 13.58
CA GLY A 91 -4.16 15.16 14.71
C GLY A 91 -4.64 14.66 16.08
N ILE A 92 -5.26 13.47 16.19
CA ILE A 92 -5.61 12.88 17.50
C ILE A 92 -5.25 11.38 17.51
N ALA A 93 -4.55 10.94 18.56
CA ALA A 93 -4.04 9.58 18.73
C ALA A 93 -5.03 8.65 19.44
N PRO A 94 -5.16 7.38 19.03
CA PRO A 94 -5.20 6.27 19.96
C PRO A 94 -3.76 5.76 20.19
N PRO A 95 -3.50 4.96 21.24
CA PRO A 95 -2.17 4.75 21.79
C PRO A 95 -1.20 4.07 20.80
N GLY A 96 -0.32 4.89 20.22
CA GLY A 96 1.08 4.64 19.91
C GLY A 96 1.44 3.36 19.16
N GLU A 97 1.50 3.44 17.82
CA GLU A 97 2.41 2.61 17.03
C GLU A 97 3.47 3.53 16.41
N VAL A 98 4.72 3.37 16.84
CA VAL A 98 5.86 4.07 16.21
C VAL A 98 6.10 3.41 14.86
N LYS A 99 5.80 4.12 13.77
CA LYS A 99 6.21 3.64 12.44
C LYS A 99 7.72 3.81 12.34
N SER A 100 8.45 2.69 12.39
CA SER A 100 9.92 2.66 12.31
C SER A 100 10.45 2.65 10.88
N THR A 101 9.60 2.36 9.89
CA THR A 101 9.96 2.25 8.48
C THR A 101 9.01 3.07 7.59
N THR A 102 9.54 3.58 6.47
CA THR A 102 8.74 4.24 5.44
C THR A 102 7.86 3.21 4.76
N ARG A 103 6.58 3.52 4.59
CA ARG A 103 5.64 2.70 3.83
C ARG A 103 4.90 3.53 2.79
N ALA A 104 4.37 2.85 1.79
CA ALA A 104 3.55 3.46 0.75
C ALA A 104 2.17 2.82 0.77
N ILE A 105 1.11 3.60 0.97
CA ILE A 105 -0.27 3.09 0.92
C ILE A 105 -0.82 3.36 -0.48
N ALA A 106 -1.24 2.32 -1.19
CA ALA A 106 -1.84 2.46 -2.51
C ALA A 106 -3.18 3.23 -2.43
N LEU A 107 -3.33 4.23 -3.28
CA LEU A 107 -4.56 5.04 -3.40
C LEU A 107 -5.59 4.39 -4.33
N ARG A 108 -5.14 3.45 -5.17
CA ARG A 108 -5.91 2.69 -6.16
C ARG A 108 -5.17 1.40 -6.51
N GLU A 109 -5.84 0.52 -7.25
CA GLU A 109 -5.23 -0.73 -7.73
C GLU A 109 -3.96 -0.44 -8.55
N PRO A 110 -2.85 -1.18 -8.30
CA PRO A 110 -1.65 -1.07 -9.11
C PRO A 110 -1.91 -1.46 -10.57
N ILE A 111 -1.23 -0.77 -11.49
CA ILE A 111 -1.37 -1.00 -12.93
C ILE A 111 -0.15 -1.79 -13.39
N VAL A 112 -0.37 -3.01 -13.89
CA VAL A 112 0.66 -3.80 -14.57
C VAL A 112 0.97 -3.13 -15.90
N GLN A 113 2.25 -2.88 -16.17
CA GLN A 113 2.69 -2.32 -17.43
C GLN A 113 3.04 -3.44 -18.40
N ASP A 114 2.35 -3.50 -19.54
CA ASP A 114 2.76 -4.34 -20.65
C ASP A 114 4.10 -3.83 -21.21
N ARG A 115 4.94 -4.79 -21.57
CA ARG A 115 6.33 -4.57 -22.00
C ARG A 115 6.42 -3.96 -23.38
#